data_AF-A0A423UY67-F1
#
_entry.id   AF-A0A423UY67-F1
#
_cell.length_a   1.000
_cell.length_b   1.000
_cell.length_c   1.000
_cell.angle_alpha   90.00
_cell.angle_beta   90.00
_cell.angle_gamma   90.00
#
_symmetry.space_group_name_H-M   'P 1'
#
loop_
_entity.id
_entity.type
_entity.pdbx_description
1 polymer ?
#
loop_
_entity_poly.entity_id
_entity_poly.type
_entity_poly.pdbx_seq_one_letter_code
_entity_poly.pdbx_strand_id
1 'polypeptide(L)' 'MRLHVDQRHERVLELVRERGSLRVAELAEELGMSAVTLRRDVEALAAQGLVERMHGAVVWPSGQSRPAPAPAPSAEGLV' A
#
# COMPACT_ATOMS: atom_id res chain seq x y z
N MET A 1 6.30 -4.51 -20.31
CA MET A 1 7.31 -4.22 -19.26
C MET A 1 6.96 -5.06 -18.03
N ARG A 2 7.86 -5.92 -17.56
CA ARG A 2 7.67 -6.61 -16.27
C ARG A 2 7.97 -5.60 -15.17
N LEU A 3 7.00 -5.28 -14.32
CA LEU A 3 7.29 -4.58 -13.07
C LEU A 3 8.23 -5.44 -12.23
N HIS A 4 9.41 -4.91 -11.93
CA HIS A 4 10.36 -5.55 -11.01
C HIS A 4 9.78 -5.60 -9.60
N VAL A 5 10.15 -6.63 -8.83
CA VAL A 5 9.61 -6.88 -7.49
C VAL A 5 9.72 -5.64 -6.59
N ASP A 6 10.87 -4.97 -6.56
CA ASP A 6 11.08 -3.70 -5.84
C ASP A 6 10.04 -2.64 -6.18
N GLN A 7 9.84 -2.33 -7.46
CA GLN A 7 8.87 -1.30 -7.85
C GLN A 7 7.43 -1.64 -7.43
N ARG A 8 7.07 -2.93 -7.43
CA ARG A 8 5.75 -3.36 -6.94
C ARG A 8 5.67 -3.16 -5.43
N HIS A 9 6.71 -3.54 -4.71
CA HIS A 9 6.80 -3.40 -3.25
C HIS A 9 6.72 -1.94 -2.83
N GLU A 10 7.45 -1.06 -3.50
CA GLU A 10 7.37 0.39 -3.31
C GLU A 10 5.93 0.89 -3.49
N ARG A 11 5.28 0.52 -4.60
CA ARG A 11 3.91 0.96 -4.87
C ARG A 11 2.89 0.44 -3.85
N VAL A 12 3.06 -0.80 -3.38
CA VAL A 12 2.24 -1.36 -2.29
C VAL A 12 2.41 -0.54 -1.03
N LEU A 13 3.65 -0.20 -0.65
CA LEU A 13 3.94 0.57 0.54
C LEU A 13 3.38 1.98 0.46
N GLU A 14 3.48 2.65 -0.69
CA GLU A 14 2.88 3.97 -0.91
C GLU A 14 1.37 3.94 -0.67
N LEU A 15 0.64 3.02 -1.33
CA LEU A 15 -0.81 2.93 -1.19
C LEU A 15 -1.25 2.61 0.24
N VAL A 16 -0.57 1.67 0.90
CA VAL A 16 -0.85 1.29 2.29
C VAL A 16 -0.54 2.45 3.25
N ARG A 17 0.51 3.21 2.99
CA ARG A 17 0.87 4.41 3.77
C ARG A 17 -0.15 5.53 3.61
N GLU A 18 -0.59 5.81 2.39
CA GLU A 18 -1.57 6.86 2.08
C GLU A 18 -2.92 6.56 2.74
N ARG A 19 -3.43 5.34 2.58
CA ARG A 19 -4.76 4.97 3.09
C ARG A 19 -4.74 4.41 4.51
N GLY A 20 -3.57 4.06 5.04
CA GLY A 20 -3.39 3.44 6.36
C GLY A 20 -3.71 1.95 6.39
N SER A 21 -4.82 1.52 5.77
CA SER A 21 -5.17 0.11 5.65
C SER A 21 -5.96 -0.16 4.36
N LEU A 22 -5.66 -1.27 3.69
CA LEU A 22 -6.27 -1.66 2.42
C LEU A 22 -6.46 -3.18 2.35
N ARG A 23 -7.53 -3.64 1.71
CA ARG A 23 -7.69 -5.08 1.43
C ARG A 23 -6.73 -5.49 0.33
N VAL A 24 -6.22 -6.71 0.42
CA VAL A 24 -5.36 -7.29 -0.63
C VAL A 24 -6.08 -7.35 -1.97
N ALA A 25 -7.40 -7.57 -2.00
CA ALA A 25 -8.17 -7.57 -3.24
C ALA A 25 -8.16 -6.19 -3.92
N GLU A 26 -8.52 -5.13 -3.19
CA GLU A 26 -8.53 -3.75 -3.68
C GLU A 26 -7.14 -3.34 -4.20
N LEU A 27 -6.12 -3.65 -3.42
CA LEU A 27 -4.75 -3.27 -3.78
C LEU A 27 -4.25 -4.04 -5.01
N ALA A 28 -4.75 -5.25 -5.24
CA ALA A 28 -4.43 -6.03 -6.42
C ALA A 28 -5.12 -5.43 -7.66
N GLU A 29 -6.36 -4.95 -7.53
CA GLU A 29 -7.07 -4.27 -8.62
C GLU A 29 -6.41 -2.93 -8.98
N GLU A 30 -6.08 -2.10 -7.98
CA GLU A 30 -5.40 -0.81 -8.16
C GLU A 30 -4.03 -0.96 -8.85
N LEU A 31 -3.32 -2.05 -8.57
CA LEU A 31 -2.02 -2.35 -9.17
C LEU A 31 -2.11 -3.14 -10.49
N GLY A 32 -3.32 -3.56 -10.89
CA GLY A 32 -3.52 -4.42 -12.07
C GLY A 32 -2.85 -5.79 -11.94
N MET A 33 -2.79 -6.35 -10.73
CA MET A 33 -2.11 -7.60 -10.42
C MET A 33 -3.08 -8.67 -9.91
N SER A 34 -2.66 -9.94 -9.99
CA SER A 34 -3.42 -11.02 -9.35
C SER A 34 -3.27 -10.96 -7.83
N ALA A 35 -4.38 -11.15 -7.11
CA ALA A 35 -4.40 -11.27 -5.64
C ALA A 35 -3.44 -12.35 -5.10
N VAL A 36 -3.12 -13.40 -5.88
CA VAL A 36 -2.11 -14.40 -5.47
C VAL A 36 -0.71 -13.81 -5.48
N THR A 37 -0.39 -13.01 -6.50
CA THR A 37 0.91 -12.36 -6.63
C THR A 37 1.09 -11.32 -5.54
N LEU A 38 0.05 -10.51 -5.32
CA LEU A 38 0.08 -9.50 -4.27
C LEU A 38 0.17 -10.12 -2.88
N ARG A 39 -0.49 -11.26 -2.64
CA ARG A 39 -0.28 -12.02 -1.40
C ARG A 39 1.18 -12.43 -1.23
N ARG A 40 1.91 -12.80 -2.26
CA ARG A 40 3.35 -13.11 -2.06
C ARG A 40 4.15 -11.84 -1.72
N ASP A 41 3.85 -10.74 -2.41
CA ASP A 41 4.55 -9.47 -2.21
C ASP A 41 4.33 -8.90 -0.80
N VAL A 42 3.07 -8.84 -0.36
CA VAL A 42 2.72 -8.37 0.98
C VAL A 42 3.29 -9.30 2.05
N GLU A 43 3.45 -10.60 1.78
CA GLU A 43 4.06 -11.55 2.73
C GLU A 43 5.53 -11.23 2.93
N ALA A 44 6.23 -10.96 1.82
CA ALA A 44 7.62 -10.53 1.85
C ALA A 44 7.80 -9.21 2.58
N LEU A 45 6.92 -8.22 2.34
CA LEU A 45 6.93 -6.93 3.04
C LEU A 45 6.62 -7.07 4.53
N ALA A 46 5.67 -7.94 4.89
CA ALA A 46 5.31 -8.19 6.28
C ALA A 46 6.43 -8.91 7.03
N ALA A 47 7.12 -9.85 6.39
CA ALA A 47 8.30 -10.51 6.95
C ALA A 47 9.46 -9.52 7.21
N GLN A 48 9.52 -8.42 6.46
CA GLN A 48 10.48 -7.33 6.67
C GLN A 48 9.99 -6.28 7.70
N GLY A 49 8.77 -6.41 8.22
CA GLY A 49 8.18 -5.43 9.14
C GLY A 49 7.77 -4.10 8.50
N LEU A 50 7.66 -4.06 7.17
CA LEU A 50 7.28 -2.86 6.41
C LEU A 50 5.76 -2.68 6.32
N VAL A 51 4.99 -3.76 6.51
CA VAL A 51 3.52 -3.75 6.62
C VAL A 51 3.05 -4.78 7.64
N GLU A 52 1.85 -4.58 8.19
CA GLU A 52 1.16 -5.55 9.02
C GLU A 52 0.02 -6.20 8.24
N ARG A 53 -0.28 -7.46 8.53
CA ARG A 53 -1.42 -8.17 7.94
C ARG A 53 -2.50 -8.42 8.96
N MET A 54 -3.74 -8.09 8.62
CA MET A 54 -4.88 -8.26 9.50
C MET A 54 -6.07 -8.82 8.72
N HIS A 55 -6.44 -10.08 8.96
CA HIS A 55 -7.63 -10.74 8.38
C HIS A 55 -7.85 -10.48 6.87
N GLY A 56 -6.79 -10.51 6.06
CA GLY A 56 -6.86 -10.28 4.61
C GLY A 56 -6.69 -8.81 4.17
N ALA A 57 -6.48 -7.91 5.12
CA ALA A 57 -6.04 -6.54 4.88
C ALA A 57 -4.54 -6.37 5.16
N VAL A 58 -3.97 -5.36 4.52
CA VAL A 58 -2.62 -4.85 4.69
C VAL A 58 -2.73 -3.51 5.39
N VAL A 59 -1.99 -3.35 6.47
CA VAL A 59 -2.05 -2.19 7.35
C VAL A 59 -0.66 -1.59 7.46
N TRP A 60 -0.57 -0.27 7.48
CA TRP A 60 0.68 0.43 7.74
C TRP A 60 1.13 0.14 9.18
N PRO A 61 2.40 -0.22 9.42
CA PRO A 61 2.85 -0.63 10.73
C PRO A 61 2.77 0.56 11.69
N SER A 62 2.05 0.36 12.79
CA SER A 62 1.76 1.41 13.79
C SER A 62 3.02 2.02 14.44
N GLY A 63 4.15 1.28 14.46
CA GLY A 63 5.45 1.75 14.95
C GLY A 63 6.28 2.56 13.95
N GLN A 64 5.87 2.64 12.68
CA GLN A 64 6.53 3.50 11.70
C GLN A 64 5.74 4.80 11.58
N SER A 65 6.34 5.90 12.04
CA SER A 65 5.77 7.24 11.94
C SER A 65 5.26 7.46 10.51
N ARG A 66 3.93 7.46 10.32
CA ARG A 66 3.33 7.84 9.03
C ARG A 66 3.79 9.28 8.81
N PRO A 67 4.69 9.59 7.86
CA PRO A 67 4.99 10.97 7.56
C PRO A 67 3.66 11.62 7.18
N ALA A 68 3.43 12.81 7.74
CA ALA A 68 2.14 13.49 7.68
C ALA A 68 1.57 13.37 6.26
N PRO A 69 0.30 12.91 6.10
CA PRO A 69 -0.31 12.89 4.77
C PRO A 69 -0.11 14.29 4.19
N ALA A 70 0.51 14.37 3.00
CA ALA A 70 0.64 15.64 2.31
C ALA A 70 -0.76 16.28 2.33
N PRO A 71 -0.89 17.55 2.78
CA PRO A 71 -2.19 18.18 2.83
C PRO A 71 -2.81 18.01 1.44
N ALA A 72 -4.00 17.40 1.39
CA ALA A 72 -4.77 17.30 0.17
C ALA A 72 -4.74 18.70 -0.47
N PRO A 73 -4.43 18.85 -1.77
CA PRO A 73 -4.49 20.15 -2.39
C PRO A 73 -5.92 20.64 -2.20
N SER A 74 -6.08 21.63 -1.32
CA SER A 74 -7.30 22.39 -1.20
C SER A 74 -7.63 22.87 -2.61
N ALA A 75 -8.61 22.25 -3.24
CA ALA A 75 -9.29 22.86 -4.37
C ALA A 75 -10.16 23.99 -3.81
N GLU A 76 -9.47 25.05 -3.39
CA GLU A 76 -10.04 26.39 -3.33
C GLU A 76 -10.09 26.94 -4.76
N GLY A 77 -11.23 27.53 -5.12
CA GLY A 77 -11.51 28.13 -6.43
C GLY A 77 -12.50 27.27 -7.22
N LEU A 78 -13.75 27.69 -7.42
CA LEU A 78 -14.09 28.95 -8.06
C LEU A 78 -15.58 29.28 -7.77
N VAL A 79 -15.78 30.50 -7.24
CA VAL A 79 -16.93 31.44 -7.30
C VAL A 79 -18.38 30.93 -7.20
#